data_AF-A0A4U5J9F6-F1
#
_entry.id   AF-A0A4U5J9F6-F1
#
_cell.length_a   1.000
_cell.length_b   1.000
_cell.length_c   1.000
_cell.angle_alpha   90.00
_cell.angle_beta   90.00
_cell.angle_gamma   90.00
#
_symmetry.space_group_name_H-M   'P 1'
#
loop_
_entity.id
_entity.type
_entity.pdbx_description
1 polymer ?
#
loop_
_entity_poly.entity_id
_entity_poly.type
_entity_poly.pdbx_seq_one_letter_code
_entity_poly.pdbx_strand_id
1 'polypeptide(L)'
;MFAPLVAGVSNRRRLERLLRTKLHAVGRQYEETKRAYTDAKSAALANLPTDDEGRARVVCRRHAEKRAVSLDSDARPSCYDPEHPDCRGCVEDIREERIETWGPR
;
A
#
# COMPACT_ATOMS: atom_id res chain seq x y z
N MET A 1 0.17 -64.48 28.13
CA MET A 1 -0.33 -63.09 28.24
C MET A 1 0.36 -62.25 27.17
N PHE A 2 -0.46 -61.67 26.27
CA PHE A 2 -0.29 -60.43 25.47
C PHE A 2 1.07 -60.15 24.78
N ALA A 3 1.22 -60.28 23.45
CA ALA A 3 0.67 -59.51 22.30
C ALA A 3 1.63 -58.39 21.81
N PRO A 4 1.99 -58.33 20.51
CA PRO A 4 2.85 -57.29 19.93
C PRO A 4 2.02 -56.09 19.46
N LEU A 5 2.59 -54.87 19.45
CA LEU A 5 1.96 -53.70 18.83
C LEU A 5 2.91 -52.97 17.89
N VAL A 6 2.29 -52.61 16.76
CA VAL A 6 2.80 -52.29 15.43
C VAL A 6 3.32 -50.87 15.25
N ALA A 7 4.34 -50.76 14.40
CA ALA A 7 4.62 -49.74 13.39
C ALA A 7 3.99 -48.34 13.56
N GLY A 8 4.85 -47.35 13.84
CA GLY A 8 4.56 -45.94 13.60
C GLY A 8 4.43 -45.65 12.10
N VAL A 9 3.21 -45.45 11.61
CA VAL A 9 2.96 -44.88 10.28
C VAL A 9 2.88 -43.36 10.42
N SER A 10 4.01 -42.67 10.17
CA SER A 10 4.06 -41.20 10.09
C SER A 10 3.38 -40.73 8.79
N ASN A 11 2.20 -40.12 8.93
CA ASN A 11 1.34 -39.60 7.86
C ASN A 11 1.87 -38.28 7.24
N ARG A 12 3.19 -38.17 7.01
CA ARG A 12 3.84 -36.97 6.44
C ARG A 12 3.74 -36.94 4.90
N ARG A 13 3.87 -38.10 4.26
CA ARG A 13 3.86 -38.21 2.78
C ARG A 13 2.49 -37.96 2.15
N ARG A 14 1.39 -38.15 2.89
CA ARG A 14 0.02 -37.91 2.40
C ARG A 14 -0.33 -36.42 2.43
N LEU A 15 0.16 -35.70 3.44
CA LEU A 15 0.00 -34.25 3.58
C LEU A 15 0.79 -33.49 2.50
N GLU A 16 2.02 -33.93 2.20
CA GLU A 16 2.86 -33.36 1.15
C GLU A 16 2.22 -33.46 -0.25
N ARG A 17 1.52 -34.56 -0.54
CA ARG A 17 0.80 -34.72 -1.81
C ARG A 17 -0.44 -33.85 -1.90
N LEU A 18 -1.11 -33.58 -0.78
CA LEU A 18 -2.29 -32.70 -0.75
C LEU A 18 -1.92 -31.22 -0.88
N LEU A 19 -0.76 -30.78 -0.37
CA LEU A 19 -0.27 -29.41 -0.57
C LEU A 19 0.15 -29.15 -2.03
N ARG A 20 0.79 -30.13 -2.68
CA ARG A 20 1.31 -29.95 -4.05
C ARG A 20 0.23 -29.76 -5.11
N THR A 21 -1.00 -30.21 -4.88
CA THR A 21 -2.09 -30.10 -5.86
C THR A 21 -2.83 -28.76 -5.83
N LYS A 22 -2.53 -27.85 -4.87
CA LYS A 22 -3.27 -26.58 -4.69
C LYS A 22 -2.52 -25.30 -5.09
N LEU A 23 -1.31 -25.40 -5.66
CA LEU A 23 -0.47 -24.22 -5.96
C LEU A 23 -0.47 -23.77 -7.43
N HIS A 24 -1.34 -24.33 -8.27
CA HIS A 24 -1.43 -23.95 -9.68
C HIS A 24 -2.77 -23.27 -10.02
N ALA A 25 -3.01 -22.06 -9.52
CA ALA A 25 -4.01 -21.13 -10.09
C ALA A 25 -4.06 -19.74 -9.40
N VAL A 26 -2.95 -18.99 -9.23
CA VAL A 26 -3.05 -17.56 -8.81
C VAL A 26 -1.95 -16.72 -9.46
N GLY A 27 -1.83 -16.77 -10.79
CA GLY A 27 -0.88 -15.91 -11.52
C GLY A 27 -1.51 -14.65 -12.12
N ARG A 28 -2.78 -14.72 -12.53
CA ARG A 28 -3.41 -13.65 -13.34
C ARG A 28 -4.10 -12.54 -12.55
N GLN A 29 -4.43 -12.78 -11.29
CA GLN A 29 -5.18 -11.81 -10.46
C GLN A 29 -4.29 -10.78 -9.77
N TYR A 30 -2.97 -10.95 -9.79
CA TYR A 30 -2.04 -10.05 -9.13
C TYR A 30 -1.70 -8.80 -9.97
N GLU A 31 -1.72 -8.92 -11.30
CA GLU A 31 -1.45 -7.81 -12.22
C GLU A 31 -2.58 -6.78 -12.26
N GLU A 32 -3.84 -7.22 -12.25
CA GLU A 32 -5.01 -6.33 -12.24
C GLU A 32 -5.08 -5.49 -10.95
N THR A 33 -4.79 -6.10 -9.80
CA THR A 33 -4.76 -5.37 -8.51
C THR A 33 -3.64 -4.32 -8.47
N LYS A 34 -2.46 -4.63 -9.02
CA LYS A 34 -1.35 -3.67 -9.09
C LYS A 34 -1.65 -2.48 -10.00
N ARG A 35 -2.28 -2.73 -11.15
CA ARG A 35 -2.68 -1.66 -12.08
C ARG A 35 -3.73 -0.76 -11.46
N ALA A 36 -4.81 -1.33 -10.93
CA ALA A 36 -5.85 -0.57 -10.26
C ALA A 36 -5.30 0.31 -9.12
N TYR A 37 -4.35 -0.22 -8.34
CA TYR A 37 -3.69 0.56 -7.27
C TYR A 37 -2.82 1.70 -7.80
N THR A 38 -2.07 1.46 -8.89
CA THR A 38 -1.20 2.48 -9.51
C THR A 38 -2.02 3.57 -10.20
N ASP A 39 -3.12 3.19 -10.85
CA ASP A 39 -4.04 4.11 -11.53
C ASP A 39 -4.75 5.00 -10.50
N ALA A 40 -5.25 4.42 -9.41
CA ALA A 40 -5.86 5.17 -8.31
C ALA A 40 -4.88 6.17 -7.68
N LYS A 41 -3.63 5.76 -7.45
CA LYS A 41 -2.57 6.62 -6.93
C LYS A 41 -2.29 7.81 -7.86
N SER A 42 -2.25 7.56 -9.17
CA SER A 42 -1.99 8.58 -10.18
C SER A 42 -3.14 9.58 -10.28
N ALA A 43 -4.39 9.09 -10.21
CA ALA A 43 -5.57 9.94 -10.15
C ALA A 43 -5.57 10.84 -8.91
N ALA A 44 -5.25 10.28 -7.73
CA ALA A 44 -5.18 11.05 -6.49
C ALA A 44 -4.15 12.20 -6.55
N LEU A 45 -2.99 11.99 -7.18
CA LEU A 45 -2.01 13.05 -7.42
C LEU A 45 -2.51 14.11 -8.41
N ALA A 46 -3.20 13.70 -9.47
CA ALA A 46 -3.75 14.61 -10.47
C ALA A 46 -4.89 15.50 -9.93
N ASN A 47 -5.58 15.05 -8.89
CA ASN A 47 -6.70 15.76 -8.26
C ASN A 47 -6.25 16.83 -7.24
N LEU A 48 -4.96 16.95 -6.94
CA LEU A 48 -4.46 17.96 -6.01
C LEU A 48 -4.43 19.34 -6.67
N PRO A 49 -4.93 20.40 -6.01
CA PRO A 49 -4.74 21.75 -6.50
C PRO A 49 -3.25 22.08 -6.51
N THR A 50 -2.75 22.59 -7.64
CA THR A 50 -1.34 23.00 -7.79
C THR A 50 -1.19 24.51 -7.88
N ASP A 51 0.01 25.01 -7.61
CA ASP A 51 0.39 26.38 -7.98
C ASP A 51 0.88 26.47 -9.44
N ASP A 52 1.30 27.67 -9.84
CA ASP A 52 1.76 27.97 -11.20
C ASP A 52 3.05 27.21 -11.57
N GLU A 53 3.76 26.69 -10.56
CA GLU A 53 4.97 25.88 -10.71
C GLU A 53 4.68 24.37 -10.63
N GLY A 54 3.40 23.97 -10.56
CA GLY A 54 2.98 22.58 -10.49
C GLY A 54 3.17 21.93 -9.12
N ARG A 55 3.41 22.71 -8.06
CA ARG A 55 3.53 22.17 -6.70
C ARG A 55 2.17 21.98 -6.06
N ALA A 56 1.98 20.86 -5.37
CA ALA A 56 0.74 20.55 -4.68
C ALA A 56 0.52 21.50 -3.49
N ARG A 57 -0.66 22.11 -3.42
CA ARG A 57 -1.10 23.00 -2.34
C ARG A 57 -1.76 22.19 -1.22
N VAL A 58 -0.98 21.86 -0.18
CA VAL A 58 -1.43 21.02 0.94
C VAL A 58 -1.30 21.76 2.27
N VAL A 59 -2.09 21.36 3.26
CA VAL A 59 -1.94 21.80 4.65
C VAL A 59 -1.09 20.78 5.41
N CYS A 60 0.08 21.20 5.86
CA CYS A 60 1.03 20.35 6.56
C CYS A 60 0.63 20.24 8.04
N ARG A 61 0.20 19.05 8.47
CA ARG A 61 -0.17 18.78 9.88
C ARG A 61 1.00 18.93 10.86
N ARG A 62 2.21 18.48 10.49
CA ARG A 62 3.42 18.58 11.31
C ARG A 62 3.76 20.02 11.73
N HIS A 63 3.62 20.95 10.79
CA HIS A 63 4.01 22.34 10.98
C HIS A 63 2.82 23.29 11.12
N ALA A 64 1.59 22.76 11.02
CA ALA A 64 0.33 23.49 11.06
C ALA A 64 0.28 24.69 10.08
N GLU A 65 0.78 24.50 8.86
CA GLU A 65 0.91 25.57 7.87
C GLU A 65 0.47 25.14 6.46
N LYS A 66 0.07 26.13 5.65
CA LYS A 66 -0.22 25.96 4.22
C LYS A 66 1.09 25.95 3.44
N ARG A 67 1.30 24.94 2.60
CA ARG A 67 2.51 24.82 1.77
C ARG A 67 2.15 24.51 0.33
N ALA A 68 3.04 24.94 -0.57
CA ALA A 68 3.11 24.43 -1.93
C ALA A 68 4.39 23.59 -2.03
N VAL A 69 4.27 22.28 -2.26
CA VAL A 69 5.40 21.33 -2.25
C VAL A 69 5.36 20.41 -3.46
N SER A 70 6.54 20.07 -3.99
CA SER A 70 6.68 19.00 -4.97
C SER A 70 6.46 17.65 -4.31
N LEU A 71 5.70 16.77 -4.98
CA LEU A 71 5.48 15.40 -4.55
C LEU A 71 6.27 14.45 -5.45
N ASP A 72 6.84 13.41 -4.87
CA ASP A 72 7.39 12.30 -5.63
C ASP A 72 6.29 11.34 -6.13
N SER A 73 6.71 10.30 -6.86
CA SER A 73 5.79 9.28 -7.37
C SER A 73 5.09 8.48 -6.27
N ASP A 74 5.54 8.57 -5.01
CA ASP A 74 4.94 7.98 -3.82
C ASP A 74 4.01 8.92 -3.06
N ALA A 75 3.72 10.10 -3.61
CA ALA A 75 2.96 11.18 -2.97
C ALA A 75 3.66 11.77 -1.74
N ARG A 76 4.99 11.64 -1.65
CA ARG A 76 5.77 12.16 -0.54
C ARG A 76 6.23 13.59 -0.85
N PRO A 77 5.99 14.55 0.05
CA PRO A 77 6.55 15.89 -0.08
C PRO A 77 8.06 15.89 0.14
N SER A 78 8.76 16.89 -0.39
CA SER A 78 10.21 17.06 -0.20
C SER A 78 10.65 17.14 1.27
N CYS A 79 9.74 17.53 2.17
CA CYS A 79 9.97 17.58 3.62
C CYS A 79 9.50 16.31 4.37
N TYR A 80 9.23 15.21 3.66
CA TYR A 80 8.72 13.98 4.25
C TYR A 80 9.71 13.36 5.24
N ASP A 81 9.19 12.98 6.41
CA ASP A 81 9.91 12.28 7.46
C ASP A 81 9.21 10.94 7.74
N PRO A 82 9.84 9.78 7.46
CA PRO A 82 9.21 8.47 7.66
C PRO A 82 8.98 8.14 9.14
N GLU A 83 9.73 8.75 10.06
CA GLU A 83 9.58 8.50 11.50
C GLU A 83 8.44 9.33 12.11
N HIS A 84 8.08 10.44 11.46
CA HIS A 84 7.02 11.33 11.94
C HIS A 84 5.60 10.85 11.56
N PRO A 85 4.69 10.63 12.53
CA PRO A 85 3.33 10.12 12.25
C PRO A 85 2.51 11.04 11.34
N ASP A 86 2.58 12.36 11.54
CA ASP A 86 1.87 13.31 10.67
C ASP A 86 2.36 13.28 9.22
N CYS A 87 3.65 13.00 8.98
CA CYS A 87 4.19 12.89 7.64
C CYS A 87 3.71 11.60 6.97
N ARG A 88 3.67 10.47 7.69
CA ARG A 88 3.07 9.22 7.18
C ARG A 88 1.59 9.40 6.86
N GLY A 89 0.84 9.98 7.79
CA GLY A 89 -0.58 10.24 7.62
C GLY A 89 -0.88 11.21 6.47
N CYS A 90 -0.02 12.21 6.23
CA CYS A 90 -0.17 13.11 5.07
C CYS A 90 -0.14 12.34 3.74
N VAL A 91 0.79 11.38 3.60
CA VAL A 91 0.90 10.54 2.39
C VAL A 91 -0.31 9.62 2.25
N GLU A 92 -0.79 9.04 3.35
CA GLU A 92 -2.01 8.23 3.38
C GLU A 92 -3.23 9.05 2.94
N ASP A 93 -3.41 10.24 3.51
CA ASP A 93 -4.53 11.14 3.17
C ASP A 93 -4.48 11.60 1.71
N ILE A 94 -3.29 11.82 1.13
CA ILE A 94 -3.17 12.15 -0.31
C ILE A 94 -3.68 10.98 -1.15
N ARG A 95 -3.24 9.75 -0.86
CA ARG A 95 -3.62 8.54 -1.61
C ARG A 95 -5.10 8.21 -1.48
N GLU A 96 -5.71 8.59 -0.37
CA GLU A 96 -7.13 8.41 -0.09
C GLU A 96 -7.98 9.63 -0.51
N GLU A 97 -7.37 10.67 -1.10
CA GLU A 97 -8.03 11.93 -1.50
C GLU A 97 -8.72 12.67 -0.33
N ARG A 98 -8.27 12.42 0.90
CA ARG A 98 -8.78 13.06 2.13
C ARG A 98 -7.90 14.21 2.63
N ILE A 99 -6.79 14.48 1.95
CA ILE A 99 -5.83 15.50 2.36
C ILE A 99 -6.46 16.89 2.36
N GLU A 100 -6.12 17.67 3.39
CA GLU A 100 -6.53 19.06 3.47
C GLU A 100 -5.67 19.91 2.51
N THR A 101 -6.35 20.69 1.66
CA THR A 101 -5.75 21.51 0.61
C THR A 101 -6.28 22.94 0.68
N TRP A 102 -5.60 23.87 0.01
CA TRP A 102 -5.99 25.28 0.00
C TRP A 102 -5.90 25.87 -1.41
N GLY A 103 -6.84 26.76 -1.76
CA GLY A 103 -6.96 27.34 -3.10
C GLY A 103 -8.22 26.86 -3.83
N PRO A 104 -8.43 27.30 -5.08
CA PRO A 104 -9.52 26.79 -5.92
C PRO A 104 -9.33 25.29 -6.17
N ARG A 105 -10.42 24.53 -6.08
CA ARG A 105 -10.49 23.12 -6.50
C ARG A 105 -10.85 23.05 -7.98
#